data_AF-A0A251Q144-F1
#
_entry.id   AF-A0A251Q144-F1
#
_cell.length_a   1.000
_cell.length_b   1.000
_cell.length_c   1.000
_cell.angle_alpha   90.00
_cell.angle_beta   90.00
_cell.angle_gamma   90.00
#
_symmetry.space_group_name_H-M   'P 1'
#
loop_
_entity.id
_entity.type
_entity.pdbx_description
1 polymer ?
#
loop_
_entity_poly.entity_id
_entity_poly.type
_entity_poly.pdbx_seq_one_letter_code
_entity_poly.pdbx_strand_id
1 'polypeptide(L)'
;MMLVDGCFIIELLRKQVHLSPVEDDDAIFRTPRMLSAITNDLLLVENQLPWRVLDCLFEVTRVDADDHGNPSLRELACHVFQNPAFQQSFESISSLNCEKEFESSHLLETVRNFVVQPWVEDWEDMEYRTPIPSVSELLEIGVKFVAASSNGQLHITFRNGVMEIPPIIIREDTESFIRNLIAYEQCLQKPEQCQVTSYAILFSQLIESVQDVDFLIQRKL
;
A
#
# COMPACT_ATOMS: atom_id res chain seq x y z
N MET A 1 -13.00 2.04 -24.16
CA MET A 1 -11.83 2.37 -23.32
C MET A 1 -11.59 1.23 -22.34
N MET A 2 -12.49 0.98 -21.38
CA MET A 2 -12.34 -0.09 -20.36
C MET A 2 -11.83 -1.48 -20.84
N LEU A 3 -12.25 -1.96 -22.02
CA LEU A 3 -11.76 -3.24 -22.56
C LEU A 3 -10.26 -3.20 -22.90
N VAL A 4 -9.83 -2.18 -23.65
CA VAL A 4 -8.43 -2.02 -24.06
C VAL A 4 -7.55 -1.71 -22.86
N ASP A 5 -8.02 -0.82 -21.98
CA ASP A 5 -7.31 -0.43 -20.75
C ASP A 5 -7.20 -1.63 -19.79
N GLY A 6 -8.27 -2.43 -19.66
CA GLY A 6 -8.27 -3.64 -18.85
C GLY A 6 -7.34 -4.72 -19.39
N CYS A 7 -7.35 -4.96 -20.71
CA CYS A 7 -6.38 -5.86 -21.36
C CYS A 7 -4.93 -5.40 -21.15
N PHE A 8 -4.67 -4.09 -21.27
CA PHE A 8 -3.36 -3.52 -21.00
C PHE A 8 -2.91 -3.78 -19.57
N ILE A 9 -3.77 -3.53 -18.57
CA ILE A 9 -3.47 -3.79 -17.16
C ILE A 9 -3.17 -5.28 -16.94
N ILE A 10 -3.98 -6.19 -17.47
CA ILE A 10 -3.76 -7.64 -17.30
C ILE A 10 -2.44 -8.09 -17.93
N GLU A 11 -2.12 -7.60 -19.12
CA GLU A 11 -0.87 -7.96 -19.79
C GLU A 11 0.35 -7.40 -19.05
N LEU A 12 0.25 -6.15 -18.55
CA LEU A 12 1.28 -5.53 -17.70
C LEU A 12 1.54 -6.40 -16.45
N LEU A 13 0.46 -6.82 -15.78
CA LEU A 13 0.52 -7.67 -14.59
C LEU A 13 1.21 -9.01 -14.88
N ARG A 14 0.84 -9.69 -15.98
CA ARG A 14 1.42 -10.98 -16.37
C ARG A 14 2.88 -10.88 -16.78
N LYS A 15 3.25 -9.87 -17.56
CA LYS A 15 4.65 -9.65 -17.99
C LYS A 15 5.58 -9.39 -16.80
N GLN A 16 5.12 -8.63 -15.80
CA GLN A 16 5.94 -8.28 -14.64
C GLN A 16 6.32 -9.48 -13.76
N VAL A 17 5.49 -10.52 -13.73
CA VAL A 17 5.77 -11.78 -13.01
C VAL A 17 6.27 -12.90 -13.94
N HIS A 18 6.64 -12.57 -15.18
CA HIS A 18 7.10 -13.52 -16.20
C HIS A 18 6.09 -14.61 -16.61
N LEU A 19 4.78 -14.37 -16.44
CA LEU A 19 3.73 -15.22 -17.00
C LEU A 19 3.52 -14.97 -18.50
N SER A 20 3.82 -13.76 -18.97
CA SER A 20 3.90 -13.42 -20.40
C SER A 20 5.34 -13.07 -20.76
N PRO A 21 5.82 -13.44 -21.96
CA PRO A 21 7.15 -13.03 -22.41
C PRO A 21 7.20 -11.51 -22.59
N VAL A 22 8.27 -10.90 -22.08
CA VAL A 22 8.62 -9.51 -22.40
C VAL A 22 9.39 -9.53 -23.72
N GLU A 23 8.84 -8.85 -24.73
CA GLU A 23 9.49 -8.73 -26.03
C GLU A 23 10.76 -7.89 -25.92
N ASP A 24 11.74 -8.17 -26.80
CA ASP A 24 12.98 -7.43 -26.80
C ASP A 24 12.73 -5.93 -27.07
N ASP A 25 11.81 -5.52 -27.92
CA ASP A 25 11.55 -4.09 -28.17
C ASP A 25 10.51 -3.45 -27.24
N ASP A 26 10.15 -4.11 -26.12
CA ASP A 26 9.14 -3.59 -25.20
C ASP A 26 9.65 -2.36 -24.42
N ALA A 27 9.18 -1.18 -24.84
CA ALA A 27 9.59 0.10 -24.30
C ALA A 27 9.25 0.27 -22.80
N ILE A 28 8.20 -0.41 -22.31
CA ILE A 28 7.72 -0.30 -20.93
C ILE A 28 8.70 -0.98 -19.98
N PHE A 29 9.11 -2.20 -20.30
CA PHE A 29 9.98 -3.01 -19.44
C PHE A 29 11.47 -2.71 -19.64
N ARG A 30 11.87 -2.18 -20.80
CA ARG A 30 13.27 -1.77 -21.04
C ARG A 30 13.64 -0.41 -20.47
N THR A 31 12.66 0.44 -20.17
CA THR A 31 12.92 1.79 -19.64
C THR A 31 12.75 1.80 -18.12
N PRO A 32 13.83 1.94 -17.32
CA PRO A 32 13.76 1.75 -15.85
C PRO A 32 12.71 2.60 -15.11
N ARG A 33 12.34 3.76 -15.67
CA ARG A 33 11.35 4.67 -15.08
C ARG A 33 9.94 4.55 -15.66
N MET A 34 9.78 3.90 -16.81
CA MET A 34 8.48 3.85 -17.50
C MET A 34 7.49 2.98 -16.74
N LEU A 35 7.95 1.82 -16.26
CA LEU A 35 7.13 0.95 -15.44
C LEU A 35 6.65 1.66 -14.16
N SER A 36 7.54 2.32 -13.42
CA SER A 36 7.19 3.06 -12.20
C SER A 36 6.20 4.20 -12.49
N ALA A 37 6.38 4.92 -13.60
CA ALA A 37 5.44 5.97 -14.01
C ALA A 37 4.05 5.38 -14.31
N ILE A 38 3.98 4.29 -15.09
CA ILE A 38 2.72 3.61 -15.41
C ILE A 38 2.05 3.07 -14.15
N THR A 39 2.79 2.41 -13.26
CA THR A 39 2.20 1.86 -12.03
C THR A 39 1.67 2.95 -11.12
N ASN A 40 2.34 4.09 -11.02
CA ASN A 40 1.84 5.25 -10.27
C ASN A 40 0.57 5.84 -10.90
N ASP A 41 0.54 5.97 -12.23
CA ASP A 41 -0.63 6.46 -12.97
C ASP A 41 -1.85 5.53 -12.80
N LEU A 42 -1.65 4.22 -12.80
CA LEU A 42 -2.71 3.22 -12.58
C LEU A 42 -3.28 3.26 -11.16
N LEU A 43 -2.57 3.86 -10.20
CA LEU A 43 -3.04 4.06 -8.83
C LEU A 43 -3.70 5.42 -8.60
N LEU A 44 -3.81 6.28 -9.62
CA LEU A 44 -4.58 7.52 -9.48
C LEU A 44 -6.07 7.21 -9.29
N VAL A 45 -6.74 7.96 -8.41
CA VAL A 45 -8.19 7.82 -8.13
C VAL A 45 -9.03 7.96 -9.40
N GLU A 46 -8.61 8.81 -10.34
CA GLU A 46 -9.28 9.02 -11.62
C GLU A 46 -9.04 7.91 -12.66
N ASN A 47 -8.05 7.04 -12.44
CA ASN A 47 -7.65 5.98 -13.37
C ASN A 47 -8.07 4.58 -12.90
N GLN A 48 -9.28 4.46 -12.35
CA GLN A 48 -9.78 3.21 -11.79
C GLN A 48 -10.79 2.54 -12.71
N LEU A 49 -10.56 1.25 -13.01
CA LEU A 49 -11.54 0.36 -13.61
C LEU A 49 -12.24 -0.46 -12.53
N PRO A 50 -13.54 -0.76 -12.66
CA PRO A 50 -14.21 -1.69 -11.76
C PRO A 50 -13.49 -3.04 -11.75
N TRP A 51 -13.22 -3.59 -10.56
CA TRP A 51 -12.51 -4.86 -10.39
C TRP A 51 -13.15 -5.98 -11.17
N ARG A 52 -14.49 -6.03 -11.21
CA ARG A 52 -15.25 -7.01 -11.99
C ARG A 52 -14.89 -7.01 -13.48
N VAL A 53 -14.55 -5.86 -14.06
CA VAL A 53 -14.09 -5.78 -15.45
C VAL A 53 -12.74 -6.49 -15.59
N LEU A 54 -11.80 -6.20 -14.69
CA LEU A 54 -10.48 -6.84 -14.68
C LEU A 54 -10.60 -8.35 -14.44
N ASP A 55 -11.46 -8.75 -13.51
CA ASP A 55 -11.70 -10.16 -13.16
C ASP A 55 -12.28 -10.95 -14.36
N CYS A 56 -13.33 -10.42 -15.01
CA CYS A 56 -13.88 -11.03 -16.22
C CYS A 56 -12.86 -11.12 -17.36
N LEU A 57 -12.06 -10.08 -17.58
CA LEU A 57 -11.04 -10.09 -18.63
C LEU A 57 -9.89 -11.04 -18.28
N PHE A 58 -9.51 -11.12 -17.00
CA PHE A 58 -8.47 -12.02 -16.54
C PHE A 58 -8.90 -13.45 -16.84
N GLU A 59 -10.12 -13.85 -16.46
CA GLU A 59 -10.69 -15.17 -16.69
C GLU A 59 -10.79 -15.54 -18.17
N VAL A 60 -11.31 -14.64 -19.01
CA VAL A 60 -11.47 -14.90 -20.46
C VAL A 60 -10.12 -15.02 -21.19
N THR A 61 -9.06 -14.41 -20.66
CA THR A 61 -7.72 -14.44 -21.26
C THR A 61 -6.82 -15.53 -20.67
N ARG A 62 -7.35 -16.42 -19.83
CA ARG A 62 -6.60 -17.58 -19.31
C ARG A 62 -6.39 -18.59 -20.42
N VAL A 63 -5.13 -18.96 -20.68
CA VAL A 63 -4.76 -19.85 -21.79
C VAL A 63 -4.73 -21.32 -21.37
N ASP A 64 -4.50 -21.62 -20.09
CA ASP A 64 -4.35 -22.99 -19.57
C ASP A 64 -5.34 -23.33 -18.44
N ALA A 65 -5.96 -24.52 -18.54
CA ALA A 65 -6.99 -25.03 -17.63
C ALA A 65 -6.41 -25.84 -16.43
N ASP A 66 -5.11 -26.12 -16.42
CA ASP A 66 -4.43 -26.86 -15.35
C ASP A 66 -3.85 -25.87 -14.31
N ASP A 67 -4.75 -25.28 -13.52
CA ASP A 67 -4.56 -24.01 -12.81
C ASP A 67 -4.06 -24.09 -11.36
N HIS A 68 -3.48 -25.20 -10.93
CA HIS A 68 -3.14 -25.35 -9.50
C HIS A 68 -1.90 -24.58 -9.04
N GLY A 69 -1.33 -23.70 -9.87
CA GLY A 69 -0.10 -22.96 -9.54
C GLY A 69 0.04 -21.55 -10.13
N ASN A 70 -0.95 -21.02 -10.86
CA ASN A 70 -0.89 -19.64 -11.34
C ASN A 70 -1.39 -18.67 -10.27
N PRO A 71 -0.76 -17.50 -10.11
CA PRO A 71 -1.25 -16.46 -9.21
C PRO A 71 -2.58 -15.90 -9.69
N SER A 72 -3.49 -15.67 -8.76
CA SER A 72 -4.72 -14.91 -8.95
C SER A 72 -4.42 -13.48 -9.42
N LEU A 73 -5.41 -12.84 -10.05
CA LEU A 73 -5.33 -11.41 -10.42
C LEU A 73 -4.92 -10.52 -9.24
N ARG A 74 -5.36 -10.88 -8.03
CA ARG A 74 -5.07 -10.18 -6.80
C ARG A 74 -3.61 -10.34 -6.37
N GLU A 75 -3.05 -11.55 -6.44
CA GLU A 75 -1.63 -11.80 -6.18
C GLU A 75 -0.74 -11.10 -7.21
N LEU A 76 -1.16 -11.06 -8.47
CA LEU A 76 -0.48 -10.29 -9.50
C LEU A 76 -0.47 -8.78 -9.19
N ALA A 77 -1.64 -8.21 -8.88
CA ALA A 77 -1.74 -6.81 -8.49
C ALA A 77 -0.88 -6.50 -7.25
N CYS A 78 -0.93 -7.37 -6.24
CA CYS A 78 -0.09 -7.30 -5.04
C CYS A 78 1.40 -7.20 -5.38
N HIS A 79 1.87 -8.05 -6.30
CA HIS A 79 3.27 -8.10 -6.69
C HIS A 79 3.72 -6.88 -7.51
N VAL A 80 2.88 -6.43 -8.45
CA VAL A 80 3.22 -5.30 -9.33
C VAL A 80 3.15 -3.96 -8.61
N PHE A 81 2.17 -3.78 -7.72
CA PHE A 81 1.92 -2.53 -7.02
C PHE A 81 2.48 -2.49 -5.60
N GLN A 82 3.37 -3.42 -5.24
CA GLN A 82 4.08 -3.36 -3.97
C GLN A 82 4.94 -2.09 -3.89
N ASN A 83 4.85 -1.37 -2.77
CA ASN A 83 5.74 -0.25 -2.50
C ASN A 83 6.73 -0.65 -1.40
N PRO A 84 8.05 -0.40 -1.55
CA PRO A 84 9.05 -0.76 -0.55
C PRO A 84 8.82 -0.15 0.83
N ALA A 85 8.13 0.99 0.92
CA ALA A 85 7.74 1.59 2.20
C ALA A 85 6.77 0.69 3.01
N PHE A 86 6.10 -0.25 2.35
CA PHE A 86 5.09 -1.13 2.95
C PHE A 86 5.36 -2.62 2.72
N GLN A 87 6.63 -3.01 2.52
CA GLN A 87 7.03 -4.37 2.16
C GLN A 87 6.46 -5.46 3.10
N GLN A 88 6.41 -5.22 4.42
CA GLN A 88 5.89 -6.21 5.38
C GLN A 88 4.41 -6.54 5.15
N SER A 89 3.64 -5.55 4.70
CA SER A 89 2.23 -5.72 4.34
C SER A 89 2.06 -6.63 3.14
N PHE A 90 3.01 -6.66 2.21
CA PHE A 90 2.97 -7.49 0.99
C PHE A 90 3.50 -8.92 1.22
N GLU A 91 4.52 -9.10 2.06
CA GLU A 91 5.07 -10.42 2.41
C GLU A 91 4.07 -11.28 3.19
N SER A 92 3.33 -10.66 4.10
CA SER A 92 2.33 -11.35 4.95
C SER A 92 1.21 -12.00 4.13
N ILE A 93 0.86 -11.44 2.96
CA ILE A 93 -0.23 -11.92 2.10
C ILE A 93 0.12 -13.26 1.43
N SER A 94 1.38 -13.46 1.03
CA SER A 94 1.82 -14.74 0.44
C SER A 94 1.59 -15.95 1.36
N SER A 95 1.37 -15.71 2.66
CA SER A 95 1.11 -16.72 3.68
C SER A 95 -0.36 -16.79 4.14
N LEU A 96 -1.20 -15.84 3.74
CA LEU A 96 -2.62 -15.78 4.09
C LEU A 96 -3.45 -16.29 2.91
N ASN A 97 -4.07 -17.47 3.09
CA ASN A 97 -5.21 -17.87 2.26
C ASN A 97 -6.26 -16.76 2.36
N CYS A 98 -6.30 -15.88 1.35
CA CYS A 98 -7.22 -14.75 1.27
C CYS A 98 -8.63 -15.26 0.91
N GLU A 99 -9.17 -16.19 1.71
CA GLU A 99 -10.53 -16.73 1.57
C GLU A 99 -11.60 -15.76 2.08
N LYS A 100 -11.21 -14.72 2.85
CA LYS A 100 -12.10 -13.58 3.10
C LYS A 100 -12.04 -12.66 1.88
N GLU A 101 -12.97 -12.90 0.96
CA GLU A 101 -13.31 -12.03 -0.15
C GLU A 101 -13.52 -10.59 0.38
N PHE A 102 -12.48 -9.78 0.33
CA PHE A 102 -12.70 -8.35 0.21
C PHE A 102 -13.20 -8.14 -1.21
N GLU A 103 -14.49 -7.86 -1.39
CA GLU A 103 -15.03 -7.32 -2.63
C GLU A 103 -14.37 -5.95 -2.88
N SER A 104 -13.16 -5.95 -3.42
CA SER A 104 -12.47 -4.72 -3.79
C SER A 104 -13.12 -4.20 -5.06
N SER A 105 -13.48 -2.92 -5.07
CA SER A 105 -14.23 -2.27 -6.15
C SER A 105 -13.33 -1.95 -7.33
N HIS A 106 -12.03 -1.76 -7.11
CA HIS A 106 -11.03 -1.43 -8.13
C HIS A 106 -9.59 -1.64 -7.60
N LEU A 107 -8.60 -1.42 -8.46
CA LEU A 107 -7.19 -1.69 -8.21
C LEU A 107 -6.61 -0.93 -7.00
N LEU A 108 -6.86 0.37 -6.90
CA LEU A 108 -6.38 1.21 -5.79
C LEU A 108 -6.95 0.76 -4.44
N GLU A 109 -8.21 0.34 -4.38
CA GLU A 109 -8.79 -0.25 -3.16
C GLU A 109 -8.09 -1.56 -2.79
N THR A 110 -7.81 -2.41 -3.78
CA THR A 110 -7.06 -3.65 -3.58
C THR A 110 -5.68 -3.37 -2.96
N VAL A 111 -4.93 -2.41 -3.51
CA VAL A 111 -3.62 -2.01 -2.98
C VAL A 111 -3.73 -1.42 -1.57
N ARG A 112 -4.71 -0.57 -1.34
CA ARG A 112 -4.99 0.01 -0.02
C ARG A 112 -5.27 -1.06 1.02
N ASN A 113 -6.09 -2.05 0.69
CA ASN A 113 -6.42 -3.17 1.57
C ASN A 113 -5.20 -4.02 1.91
N PHE A 114 -4.25 -4.16 0.98
CA PHE A 114 -2.97 -4.80 1.27
C PHE A 114 -2.12 -4.02 2.25
N VAL A 115 -2.00 -2.70 2.08
CA VAL A 115 -1.21 -1.85 2.97
C VAL A 115 -1.76 -1.89 4.40
N VAL A 116 -3.08 -1.79 4.54
CA VAL A 116 -3.76 -1.69 5.83
C VAL A 116 -3.81 -3.05 6.55
N GLN A 117 -3.94 -4.17 5.80
CA GLN A 117 -4.23 -5.51 6.32
C GLN A 117 -5.49 -5.56 7.21
N PRO A 118 -6.14 -6.71 7.39
CA PRO A 118 -7.42 -6.79 8.11
C PRO A 118 -7.20 -6.70 9.62
N TRP A 119 -6.91 -5.50 10.13
CA TRP A 119 -7.04 -5.20 11.54
C TRP A 119 -8.47 -4.72 11.81
N VAL A 120 -9.22 -5.56 12.52
CA VAL A 120 -10.51 -5.19 13.13
C VAL A 120 -10.18 -4.68 14.52
N GLU A 121 -9.97 -3.37 14.65
CA GLU A 121 -10.19 -2.73 15.95
C GLU A 121 -11.64 -2.28 16.00
N ASP A 122 -12.32 -2.59 17.10
CA ASP A 122 -13.64 -2.01 17.37
C ASP A 122 -13.46 -0.49 17.47
N TRP A 123 -14.03 0.22 16.50
CA TRP A 123 -14.01 1.66 16.51
C TRP A 123 -15.06 2.17 17.48
N GLU A 124 -14.60 2.65 18.62
CA GLU A 124 -15.41 3.51 19.47
C GLU A 124 -15.44 4.93 18.85
N ASP A 125 -16.61 5.57 18.91
CA ASP A 125 -16.84 6.92 18.41
C ASP A 125 -15.72 7.86 18.84
N MET A 126 -14.95 8.36 17.86
CA MET A 126 -13.82 9.22 18.17
C MET A 126 -14.24 10.66 18.38
N GLU A 127 -14.27 11.05 19.64
CA GLU A 127 -14.27 12.44 20.07
C GLU A 127 -12.90 13.09 19.75
N TYR A 128 -12.94 14.38 19.41
CA TYR A 128 -11.83 15.25 19.00
C TYR A 128 -10.41 14.76 19.36
N ARG A 129 -9.61 14.42 18.34
CA ARG A 129 -8.18 14.15 18.53
C ARG A 129 -7.41 15.45 18.75
N THR A 130 -6.85 15.63 19.94
CA THR A 130 -5.81 16.62 20.18
C THR A 130 -4.53 16.21 19.41
N PRO A 131 -3.81 17.15 18.77
CA PRO A 131 -2.52 16.85 18.15
C PRO A 131 -1.57 16.20 19.16
N ILE A 132 -0.79 15.21 18.72
CA ILE A 132 0.29 14.68 19.55
C ILE A 132 1.53 15.58 19.48
N PRO A 133 2.37 15.62 20.53
CA PRO A 133 3.64 16.35 20.48
C PRO A 133 4.62 15.75 19.48
N SER A 134 5.56 16.57 19.02
CA SER A 134 6.65 16.18 18.12
C SER A 134 7.61 15.17 18.75
N VAL A 135 8.47 14.53 17.94
CA VAL A 135 9.52 13.64 18.44
C VAL A 135 10.39 14.33 19.48
N SER A 136 10.84 15.56 19.22
CA SER A 136 11.64 16.34 20.16
C SER A 136 10.95 16.56 21.51
N GLU A 137 9.68 16.99 21.51
CA GLU A 137 8.91 17.20 22.75
C GLU A 137 8.64 15.89 23.49
N LEU A 138 8.36 14.81 22.77
CA LEU A 138 8.16 13.48 23.35
C LEU A 138 9.45 12.97 24.01
N LEU A 139 10.61 13.24 23.43
CA LEU A 139 11.91 12.88 24.02
C LEU A 139 12.19 13.66 25.32
N GLU A 140 11.81 14.94 25.39
CA GLU A 140 11.98 15.77 26.60
C GLU A 140 11.21 15.21 27.80
N ILE A 141 10.04 14.64 27.56
CA ILE A 141 9.22 13.99 28.60
C ILE A 141 9.57 12.51 28.82
N GLY A 142 10.63 12.01 28.19
CA GLY A 142 11.19 10.68 28.42
C GLY A 142 10.57 9.55 27.59
N VAL A 143 9.80 9.85 26.54
CA VAL A 143 9.31 8.83 25.60
C VAL A 143 10.48 8.23 24.83
N LYS A 144 10.44 6.91 24.63
CA LYS A 144 11.45 6.17 23.86
C LYS A 144 10.85 5.70 22.55
N PHE A 145 11.61 5.82 21.47
CA PHE A 145 11.24 5.30 20.15
C PHE A 145 12.05 4.05 19.83
N VAL A 146 11.36 2.99 19.40
CA VAL A 146 11.97 1.70 19.04
C VAL A 146 11.34 1.15 17.77
N ALA A 147 12.11 0.36 17.02
CA ALA A 147 11.63 -0.30 15.82
C ALA A 147 10.70 -1.46 16.20
N ALA A 148 9.49 -1.47 15.65
CA ALA A 148 8.53 -2.55 15.86
C ALA A 148 9.00 -3.83 15.16
N SER A 149 8.75 -4.98 15.80
CA SER A 149 9.25 -6.29 15.36
C SER A 149 8.31 -7.06 14.42
N SER A 150 7.14 -6.50 14.07
CA SER A 150 6.09 -6.97 13.13
C SER A 150 4.71 -7.14 13.79
N ASN A 151 3.70 -6.56 13.14
CA ASN A 151 2.26 -6.89 13.18
C ASN A 151 1.47 -6.15 12.06
N GLY A 152 2.15 -5.68 11.00
CA GLY A 152 1.61 -4.83 9.94
C GLY A 152 2.36 -3.50 9.82
N GLN A 153 2.50 -2.97 8.59
CA GLN A 153 3.34 -1.78 8.35
C GLN A 153 2.78 -0.50 9.01
N LEU A 154 1.46 -0.39 9.19
CA LEU A 154 0.84 0.78 9.82
C LEU A 154 0.72 0.66 11.35
N HIS A 155 1.13 -0.48 11.93
CA HIS A 155 0.86 -0.81 13.33
C HIS A 155 1.86 -0.14 14.29
N ILE A 156 1.51 1.07 14.74
CA ILE A 156 2.26 1.85 15.74
C ILE A 156 1.63 1.64 17.11
N THR A 157 2.45 1.38 18.13
CA THR A 157 1.95 1.22 19.50
C THR A 157 2.62 2.20 20.45
N PHE A 158 1.89 2.61 21.48
CA PHE A 158 2.45 3.38 22.59
C PHE A 158 2.07 2.74 23.91
N ARG A 159 3.05 2.18 24.62
CA ARG A 159 2.84 1.49 25.90
C ARG A 159 4.00 1.78 26.84
N ASN A 160 3.69 2.13 28.09
CA ASN A 160 4.69 2.36 29.15
C ASN A 160 5.80 3.35 28.75
N GLY A 161 5.47 4.43 28.03
CA GLY A 161 6.43 5.43 27.58
C GLY A 161 7.31 4.99 26.40
N VAL A 162 7.00 3.88 25.75
CA VAL A 162 7.70 3.40 24.56
C VAL A 162 6.75 3.48 23.37
N MET A 163 7.15 4.21 22.34
CA MET A 163 6.52 4.25 21.03
C MET A 163 7.24 3.28 20.09
N GLU A 164 6.54 2.24 19.64
CA GLU A 164 7.05 1.28 18.67
C GLU A 164 6.54 1.66 17.28
N ILE A 165 7.46 1.88 16.34
CA ILE A 165 7.13 2.28 14.97
C ILE A 165 7.71 1.24 13.99
N PRO A 166 6.91 0.71 13.05
CA PRO A 166 7.42 -0.14 11.98
C PRO A 166 8.37 0.64 11.05
N PRO A 167 9.58 0.12 10.76
CA PRO A 167 10.54 0.80 9.88
C PRO A 167 10.00 1.00 8.47
N ILE A 168 10.13 2.21 7.92
CA ILE A 168 9.76 2.50 6.52
C ILE A 168 10.98 2.72 5.62
N ILE A 169 10.86 2.32 4.37
CA ILE A 169 11.85 2.58 3.32
C ILE A 169 11.27 3.61 2.36
N ILE A 170 11.78 4.84 2.40
CA ILE A 170 11.34 5.92 1.52
C ILE A 170 12.12 5.87 0.20
N ARG A 171 11.39 5.84 -0.92
CA ARG A 171 11.92 5.89 -2.31
C ARG A 171 11.22 7.00 -3.10
N GLU A 172 11.64 7.19 -4.35
CA GLU A 172 11.14 8.25 -5.24
C GLU A 172 9.61 8.20 -5.45
N ASP A 173 9.00 7.02 -5.37
CA ASP A 173 7.56 6.78 -5.59
C ASP A 173 6.72 6.71 -4.30
N THR A 174 7.36 6.72 -3.12
CA THR A 174 6.67 6.55 -1.83
C THR A 174 5.67 7.68 -1.59
N GLU A 175 6.02 8.92 -1.94
CA GLU A 175 5.15 10.07 -1.74
C GLU A 175 3.88 9.98 -2.60
N SER A 176 4.02 9.71 -3.90
CA SER A 176 2.89 9.57 -4.82
C SER A 176 2.00 8.40 -4.42
N PHE A 177 2.60 7.27 -4.03
CA PHE A 177 1.89 6.10 -3.56
C PHE A 177 1.01 6.42 -2.34
N ILE A 178 1.59 7.00 -1.29
CA ILE A 178 0.85 7.38 -0.07
C ILE A 178 -0.23 8.41 -0.39
N ARG A 179 0.08 9.42 -1.19
CA ARG A 179 -0.87 10.49 -1.56
C ARG A 179 -2.10 9.94 -2.29
N ASN A 180 -1.91 8.98 -3.20
CA ASN A 180 -3.01 8.33 -3.93
C ASN A 180 -3.91 7.52 -2.99
N LEU A 181 -3.32 6.81 -2.02
CA LEU A 181 -4.08 6.11 -0.99
C LEU A 181 -4.87 7.08 -0.10
N ILE A 182 -4.27 8.20 0.34
CA ILE A 182 -4.96 9.23 1.12
C ILE A 182 -6.13 9.82 0.31
N ALA A 183 -5.90 10.15 -0.96
CA ALA A 183 -6.95 10.68 -1.83
C ALA A 183 -8.14 9.71 -1.93
N TYR A 184 -7.86 8.41 -2.07
CA TYR A 184 -8.88 7.37 -2.04
C TYR A 184 -9.65 7.34 -0.71
N GLU A 185 -8.97 7.32 0.44
CA GLU A 185 -9.62 7.31 1.75
C GLU A 185 -10.51 8.54 1.98
N GLN A 186 -10.05 9.72 1.56
CA GLN A 186 -10.82 10.97 1.65
C GLN A 186 -12.07 10.95 0.76
N CYS A 187 -12.08 10.20 -0.34
CA CYS A 187 -13.26 10.03 -1.19
C CYS A 187 -14.31 9.07 -0.62
N LEU A 188 -13.95 8.15 0.29
CA LEU A 188 -14.86 7.11 0.81
C LEU A 188 -15.91 7.63 1.80
N GLN A 189 -15.69 8.79 2.41
CA GLN A 189 -16.56 9.39 3.44
C GLN A 189 -16.86 8.46 4.63
N LYS A 190 -15.98 7.47 4.87
CA LYS A 190 -16.07 6.55 6.01
C LYS A 190 -14.92 6.88 6.94
N PRO A 191 -15.19 7.50 8.11
CA PRO A 191 -14.17 7.70 9.13
C PRO A 191 -13.38 6.41 9.30
N GLU A 192 -14.13 5.30 9.36
CA GLU A 192 -13.82 3.87 9.18
C GLU A 192 -12.47 3.40 8.63
N GLN A 193 -12.12 4.14 7.58
CA GLN A 193 -11.30 3.67 6.48
C GLN A 193 -10.23 4.71 6.16
N CYS A 194 -9.80 5.46 7.18
CA CYS A 194 -8.79 6.52 7.09
C CYS A 194 -7.45 6.12 7.71
N GLN A 195 -7.08 4.82 7.69
CA GLN A 195 -5.86 4.30 8.33
C GLN A 195 -4.58 4.90 7.72
N VAL A 196 -4.49 4.98 6.39
CA VAL A 196 -3.31 5.56 5.72
C VAL A 196 -3.23 7.07 5.97
N THR A 197 -4.38 7.75 5.97
CA THR A 197 -4.52 9.17 6.28
C THR A 197 -4.13 9.46 7.72
N SER A 198 -4.59 8.64 8.66
CA SER A 198 -4.24 8.74 10.08
C SER A 198 -2.75 8.54 10.32
N TYR A 199 -2.16 7.57 9.61
CA TYR A 199 -0.72 7.33 9.62
C TYR A 199 0.06 8.56 9.12
N ALA A 200 -0.36 9.15 8.00
CA ALA A 200 0.28 10.35 7.47
C ALA A 200 0.14 11.57 8.40
N ILE A 201 -1.04 11.76 9.01
CA ILE A 201 -1.27 12.82 10.00
C ILE A 201 -0.37 12.62 11.22
N LEU A 202 -0.23 11.39 11.71
CA LEU A 202 0.66 11.08 12.83
C LEU A 202 2.10 11.51 12.53
N PHE A 203 2.65 11.14 11.37
CA PHE A 203 4.00 11.53 10.98
C PHE A 203 4.14 13.04 10.76
N SER A 204 3.09 13.72 10.25
CA SER A 204 3.11 15.18 10.14
C SER A 204 3.19 15.88 11.50
N GLN A 205 2.68 15.25 12.58
CA GLN A 205 2.75 15.79 13.94
C GLN A 205 4.06 15.40 14.65
N LEU A 206 4.57 14.20 14.39
CA LEU A 206 5.85 13.73 14.94
C LEU A 206 7.04 14.50 14.36
N ILE A 207 6.95 14.92 13.10
CA ILE A 207 8.04 15.55 12.34
C ILE A 207 7.74 17.03 12.11
N GLU A 208 8.10 17.86 13.08
CA GLU A 208 7.96 19.33 12.99
C GLU A 208 9.30 20.01 12.63
N SER A 209 10.41 19.27 12.66
CA SER A 209 11.75 19.79 12.42
C SER A 209 12.67 18.77 11.72
N VAL A 210 13.81 19.26 11.20
CA VAL A 210 14.86 18.41 10.61
C VAL A 210 15.48 17.48 11.67
N GLN A 211 15.54 17.95 12.92
CA GLN A 211 16.05 17.18 14.05
C GLN A 211 15.18 15.96 14.34
N ASP A 212 13.86 16.07 14.18
CA ASP A 212 12.93 14.95 14.33
C ASP A 212 13.18 13.88 13.25
N VAL A 213 13.39 14.31 12.00
CA VAL A 213 13.75 13.43 10.88
C VAL A 213 15.07 12.72 11.16
N ASP A 214 16.12 13.47 11.50
CA ASP A 214 17.45 12.92 11.77
C ASP A 214 17.42 11.89 12.90
N PHE A 215 16.62 12.15 13.95
CA PHE A 215 16.44 11.22 15.05
C PHE A 215 15.78 9.91 14.60
N LEU A 216 14.69 9.98 13.85
CA LEU A 216 13.98 8.78 13.35
C LEU A 216 14.88 7.94 12.44
N ILE A 217 15.64 8.58 11.54
CA ILE A 217 16.62 7.91 10.67
C ILE A 217 17.70 7.19 11.50
N GLN A 218 18.24 7.83 12.54
CA GLN A 218 19.24 7.21 13.42
C GLN A 218 18.68 5.99 14.17
N ARG A 219 17.38 5.97 14.46
CA ARG A 219 16.67 4.84 15.06
C ARG A 219 16.22 3.78 14.05
N LYS A 220 16.44 4.01 12.75
CA LYS A 220 15.97 3.15 11.65
C LYS A 220 14.44 3.00 11.67
N LEU A 221 13.74 4.11 11.88
CA LEU A 221 12.27 4.20 11.87
C LEU A 221 11.80 4.87 10.58
#